data_AF-A0A1I7N2B8-F1
#
_entry.id   AF-A0A1I7N2B8-F1
#
_cell.length_a   1.000
_cell.length_b   1.000
_cell.length_c   1.000
_cell.angle_alpha   90.00
_cell.angle_beta   90.00
_cell.angle_gamma   90.00
#
_symmetry.space_group_name_H-M   'P 1'
#
loop_
_entity.id
_entity.type
_entity.pdbx_description
1 polymer ?
#
loop_
_entity_poly.entity_id
_entity_poly.type
_entity_poly.pdbx_seq_one_letter_code
_entity_poly.pdbx_strand_id
1 'polypeptide(L)' 'MSGAAYADAISEESAGSIEDLLKSGWEIAGYASNFDNRSTFILFKKPNENYLIQCLAGYDVTRSPRVFHNCYRLR' A
#
# COMPACT_ATOMS: atom_id res chain seq x y z
N MET A 1 24.79 7.59 14.39
CA MET A 1 24.14 6.27 14.36
C MET A 1 22.94 6.37 13.44
N SER A 2 23.01 5.70 12.28
CA SER A 2 22.00 5.79 11.22
C SER A 2 20.70 5.10 11.65
N GLY A 3 19.59 5.63 11.15
CA GLY A 3 18.24 5.34 11.59
C GLY A 3 17.68 3.96 11.22
N ALA A 4 16.62 3.63 11.92
CA ALA A 4 15.49 2.87 11.41
C ALA A 4 14.27 3.50 12.10
N ALA A 5 13.58 4.38 11.38
CA ALA A 5 12.24 4.78 11.76
C ALA A 5 11.39 3.51 11.63
N TYR A 6 11.19 2.81 12.75
CA TYR A 6 10.16 1.80 12.85
C TYR A 6 8.84 2.53 12.65
N ALA A 7 8.29 2.42 11.44
CA ALA A 7 6.89 2.73 11.23
C ALA A 7 6.11 1.80 12.17
N ASP A 8 5.62 2.36 13.27
CA ASP A 8 4.73 1.66 14.18
C ASP A 8 3.60 1.06 13.36
N ALA A 9 3.49 -0.27 13.37
CA ALA A 9 2.37 -0.98 12.78
C ALA A 9 1.12 -0.76 13.65
N ILE A 10 0.52 0.43 13.55
CA ILE A 10 -0.67 0.86 14.27
C ILE A 10 -1.87 0.33 13.48
N SER A 11 -2.49 -0.76 13.96
CA SER A 11 -3.74 -1.37 13.49
C SER A 11 -4.45 -0.60 12.36
N GLU A 12 -3.95 -0.78 11.13
CA GLU A 12 -4.48 -0.13 9.95
C GLU A 12 -5.72 -0.91 9.55
N GLU A 13 -6.88 -0.24 9.53
CA GLU A 13 -8.09 -0.82 8.94
C GLU A 13 -7.77 -1.15 7.49
N SER A 14 -7.70 -2.45 7.17
CA SER A 14 -7.39 -2.92 5.83
C SER A 14 -8.35 -2.26 4.85
N ALA A 15 -7.80 -1.55 3.87
CA ALA A 15 -8.59 -0.80 2.89
C ALA A 15 -9.14 -1.69 1.76
N GLY A 16 -9.07 -3.02 1.90
CA GLY A 16 -9.48 -3.99 0.88
C GLY A 16 -8.38 -4.31 -0.13
N SER A 17 -8.77 -4.89 -1.27
CA SER A 17 -7.84 -5.22 -2.36
C SER A 17 -7.67 -4.05 -3.33
N ILE A 18 -6.58 -4.06 -4.11
CA ILE A 18 -6.34 -3.06 -5.17
C ILE A 18 -7.50 -3.04 -6.17
N GLU A 19 -8.02 -4.21 -6.54
CA GLU A 19 -9.12 -4.35 -7.49
C GLU A 19 -10.42 -3.73 -6.94
N ASP A 20 -10.70 -3.93 -5.66
CA ASP A 20 -11.90 -3.37 -5.02
C ASP A 20 -11.82 -1.85 -4.91
N LEU A 21 -10.63 -1.31 -4.62
CA LEU A 21 -10.39 0.13 -4.62
C LEU A 21 -10.66 0.74 -5.99
N LEU A 22 -10.11 0.16 -7.05
CA LEU A 22 -10.32 0.60 -8.43
C LEU A 22 -11.81 0.56 -8.82
N LYS A 23 -12.51 -0.54 -8.51
CA LYS A 23 -13.96 -0.68 -8.76
C LYS A 23 -14.79 0.35 -7.96
N SER A 24 -14.32 0.72 -6.78
CA SER A 24 -14.99 1.67 -5.88
C SER A 24 -14.70 3.14 -6.20
N GLY A 25 -14.00 3.41 -7.30
CA GLY A 25 -13.72 4.77 -7.78
C GLY A 25 -12.52 5.43 -7.12
N TRP A 26 -11.62 4.66 -6.48
CA TRP A 26 -10.31 5.17 -6.11
C TRP A 26 -9.42 5.26 -7.35
N GLU A 27 -8.71 6.37 -7.47
CA GLU A 27 -7.81 6.70 -8.56
C GLU A 27 -6.36 6.58 -8.11
N ILE A 28 -5.48 6.09 -8.99
CA ILE A 28 -4.05 6.04 -8.72
C ILE A 28 -3.48 7.46 -8.80
N ALA A 29 -2.89 7.92 -7.70
CA ALA A 29 -2.23 9.21 -7.57
C ALA A 29 -0.72 9.13 -7.84
N GLY A 30 -0.11 7.96 -7.65
CA GLY A 30 1.32 7.77 -7.92
C GLY A 30 1.85 6.39 -7.52
N TYR A 31 3.11 6.16 -7.90
CA TYR A 31 3.87 4.97 -7.57
C TYR A 31 5.20 5.35 -6.92
N ALA A 32 5.67 4.55 -5.98
CA ALA A 32 7.02 4.63 -5.44
C ALA A 32 7.56 3.22 -5.29
N SER A 33 8.80 2.97 -5.72
CA SER A 33 9.44 1.66 -5.58
C SER A 33 10.53 1.71 -4.51
N ASN A 34 10.69 0.60 -3.80
CA ASN A 34 11.86 0.42 -2.95
C ASN A 34 13.09 0.13 -3.80
N PHE A 35 14.28 0.45 -3.26
CA PHE A 35 15.56 0.31 -3.96
C PHE A 35 15.87 -1.14 -4.40
N ASP A 36 15.27 -2.13 -3.74
CA ASP A 36 15.46 -3.55 -4.04
C ASP A 36 14.56 -4.07 -5.18
N ASN A 37 13.67 -3.22 -5.73
CA ASN A 37 12.69 -3.54 -6.78
C ASN A 37 11.80 -4.76 -6.47
N ARG A 38 11.71 -5.17 -5.19
CA ARG A 38 10.88 -6.31 -4.77
C ARG A 38 9.47 -5.91 -4.38
N SER A 39 9.27 -4.62 -4.16
CA SER A 39 7.97 -4.08 -3.79
C SER A 39 7.76 -2.65 -4.29
N THR A 40 6.52 -2.35 -4.62
CA THR A 40 6.05 -1.06 -5.10
C THR A 40 4.92 -0.59 -4.20
N PHE A 41 5.02 0.65 -3.76
CA PHE A 41 3.92 1.39 -3.18
C PHE A 41 3.05 2.02 -4.28
N ILE A 42 1.74 1.87 -4.14
CA ILE A 42 0.74 2.50 -4.99
C ILE A 42 -0.06 3.44 -4.09
N LEU A 43 -0.12 4.71 -4.45
CA LEU A 43 -0.90 5.71 -3.75
C LEU A 43 -2.23 5.90 -4.46
N PHE A 44 -3.32 5.80 -3.71
CA PHE A 44 -4.68 6.02 -4.16
C PHE A 44 -5.28 7.27 -3.53
N LYS A 45 -6.07 7.99 -4.33
CA LYS A 45 -6.91 9.11 -3.91
C LYS A 45 -8.33 8.88 -4.41
N LYS A 46 -9.32 9.53 -3.80
CA LYS A 46 -10.70 9.50 -4.29
C LYS A 46 -11.33 10.88 -4.15
N PRO A 47 -12.08 11.37 -5.15
CA PRO A 47 -12.82 12.61 -5.01
C PRO A 47 -13.72 12.55 -3.77
N ASN A 48 -13.73 13.62 -2.98
CA ASN A 48 -14.51 13.77 -1.75
C ASN A 48 -14.07 12.93 -0.54
N GLU A 49 -13.01 12.13 -0.65
CA GLU A 49 -12.36 11.52 0.51
C GLU A 49 -11.21 12.42 0.98
N ASN A 50 -11.14 12.65 2.29
CA ASN A 50 -10.10 13.49 2.90
C ASN A 50 -8.86 12.68 3.31
N TYR A 51 -8.72 11.47 2.81
CA TYR A 51 -7.61 10.57 3.11
C TYR A 51 -7.12 9.87 1.85
N LEU A 52 -5.91 9.36 1.95
CA LEU A 52 -5.26 8.57 0.90
C LEU A 52 -5.20 7.12 1.34
N ILE A 53 -5.11 6.21 0.37
CA ILE A 53 -4.82 4.81 0.63
C ILE A 53 -3.46 4.49 0.02
N GLN A 54 -2.60 3.81 0.76
CA GLN A 54 -1.34 3.30 0.26
C GLN A 54 -1.39 1.78 0.23
N CYS A 55 -1.13 1.21 -0.94
CA CYS A 55 -0.97 -0.22 -1.11
C CYS A 55 0.50 -0.57 -1.29
N LEU A 56 1.02 -1.51 -0.51
CA LEU A 56 2.29 -2.17 -0.78
C LEU A 56 2.02 -3.43 -1.57
N ALA A 57 2.46 -3.49 -2.83
CA ALA A 57 2.43 -4.70 -3.66
C ALA A 57 3.85 -5.26 -3.82
N GLY A 58 4.03 -6.57 -3.69
CA GLY A 58 5.37 -7.16 -3.75
C GLY A 58 5.39 -8.66 -3.94
N TYR A 59 6.62 -9.18 -4.02
CA TYR A 59 6.90 -10.60 -4.17
C TYR A 59 7.75 -11.13 -3.01
N ASP A 60 7.22 -12.09 -2.27
CA ASP A 60 7.85 -12.74 -1.13
C ASP A 60 7.89 -14.26 -1.35
N VAL A 61 9.09 -14.81 -1.52
CA VAL A 61 9.30 -16.25 -1.76
C VAL A 61 8.93 -17.13 -0.57
N THR A 62 8.79 -16.55 0.62
CA THR A 62 8.47 -17.27 1.85
C THR A 62 6.95 -17.38 2.07
N ARG A 63 6.13 -16.63 1.33
CA ARG A 63 4.66 -16.63 1.45
C ARG A 63 3.97 -17.54 0.43
N SER A 64 2.74 -17.93 0.75
CA SER A 64 1.81 -18.59 -0.17
C SER A 64 0.43 -17.92 -0.08
N PRO A 65 -0.01 -17.14 -1.09
CA PRO A 65 0.66 -16.87 -2.37
C PRO A 65 1.92 -15.99 -2.21
N ARG A 66 2.88 -16.14 -3.14
CA ARG A 66 4.14 -15.37 -3.13
C ARG A 66 3.95 -13.90 -3.51
N VAL A 67 2.98 -13.62 -4.37
CA VAL A 67 2.56 -12.25 -4.67
C VAL A 67 1.63 -11.81 -3.55
N PHE A 68 1.89 -10.65 -2.98
CA PHE A 68 1.04 -10.08 -1.95
C PHE A 68 0.75 -8.61 -2.24
N HIS A 69 -0.36 -8.13 -1.68
CA HIS A 69 -0.61 -6.71 -1.53
C HIS A 69 -1.25 -6.45 -0.17
N ASN A 70 -0.90 -5.33 0.45
CA ASN A 70 -1.58 -4.85 1.65
C ASN A 70 -1.90 -3.37 1.46
N CYS A 71 -3.17 -2.99 1.66
CA CYS A 71 -3.65 -1.63 1.44
C CYS A 71 -4.16 -1.03 2.73
N TYR A 72 -3.75 0.20 3.00
CA TYR A 72 -4.02 0.86 4.27
C TYR A 72 -4.36 2.32 4.08
N ARG A 73 -5.31 2.80 4.90
CA ARG A 73 -5.65 4.22 4.97
C ARG A 73 -4.51 4.99 5.64
N LEU A 74 -4.00 6.01 4.95
CA LEU A 74 -3.05 6.97 5.51
C LEU A 74 -3.77 7.96 6.43
N ARG A 75 -3.13 8.27 7.56
CA ARG A 75 -3.56 9.32 8.51
C ARG A 75 -2.78 10.60 8.28
#